data_AF-A0AAD2MIW8-F1
#
_entry.id   AF-A0AAD2MIW8-F1
#
_cell.length_a   1.000
_cell.length_b   1.000
_cell.length_c   1.000
_cell.angle_alpha   90.00
_cell.angle_beta   90.00
_cell.angle_gamma   90.00
#
_symmetry.space_group_name_H-M   'P 1'
#
loop_
_entity.id
_entity.type
_entity.pdbx_description
1 polymer ?
#
loop_
_entity_poly.entity_id
_entity_poly.type
_entity_poly.pdbx_seq_one_letter_code
_entity_poly.pdbx_strand_id
1 'polypeptide(L)' 'MKFSKGQKVKVIDTESVKNDKQLDETAKNIIDKSKYKGIITKTVRDEGDKDLFFVSFYIDDERVTQGFRENEIEGVE' A
#
# COMPACT_ATOMS: atom_id res chain seq x y z
N MET A 1 14.71 -9.45 1.70
CA MET A 1 13.41 -8.79 1.56
C MET A 1 13.35 -8.17 0.18
N LYS A 2 12.30 -8.47 -0.60
CA LYS A 2 12.11 -7.99 -1.98
C LYS A 2 11.83 -6.49 -2.08
N PHE A 3 11.36 -5.90 -0.98
CA PHE A 3 11.03 -4.48 -0.91
C PHE A 3 11.68 -3.78 0.29
N SER A 4 11.86 -2.46 0.18
CA SER A 4 12.52 -1.63 1.20
C SER A 4 11.81 -0.29 1.44
N LYS A 5 12.05 0.33 2.61
CA LYS A 5 11.54 1.67 2.91
C LYS A 5 12.05 2.69 1.90
N GLY A 6 11.16 3.54 1.41
CA GLY A 6 11.43 4.55 0.38
C GLY A 6 11.18 4.06 -1.05
N GLN A 7 11.00 2.75 -1.25
CA GLN A 7 10.73 2.18 -2.57
C GLN A 7 9.31 2.53 -3.03
N LYS A 8 9.20 2.89 -4.31
CA LYS A 8 7.92 3.05 -5.00
C LYS A 8 7.38 1.68 -5.38
N VAL A 9 6.13 1.46 -5.06
CA VAL A 9 5.40 0.23 -5.38
C VAL A 9 4.03 0.56 -5.93
N LYS A 10 3.41 -0.42 -6.58
CA LYS A 10 2.04 -0.35 -7.06
C LYS A 10 1.24 -1.51 -6.49
N VAL A 11 0.03 -1.24 -5.99
CA VAL A 11 -0.89 -2.30 -5.56
C VAL A 11 -1.44 -2.99 -6.80
N ILE A 12 -1.30 -4.31 -6.85
CA ILE A 12 -1.86 -5.14 -7.92
C ILE A 12 -3.21 -5.74 -7.53
N ASP A 13 -3.43 -5.98 -6.24
CA ASP A 13 -4.73 -6.41 -5.72
C ASP A 13 -5.63 -5.20 -5.39
N THR A 14 -6.10 -4.54 -6.45
CA THR A 14 -6.96 -3.36 -6.32
C THR A 14 -8.37 -3.69 -5.81
N GLU A 15 -8.82 -4.94 -5.96
CA GLU A 15 -10.14 -5.38 -5.49
C GLU A 15 -10.19 -5.46 -3.97
N SER A 16 -9.13 -5.95 -3.33
CA SER A 16 -9.03 -5.95 -1.87
C SER A 16 -9.13 -4.54 -1.29
N VAL A 17 -8.50 -3.53 -1.92
CA VAL A 17 -8.61 -2.13 -1.50
C VAL A 17 -10.05 -1.62 -1.61
N LYS A 18 -10.73 -1.88 -2.74
CA LYS A 18 -12.11 -1.41 -2.98
C LYS A 18 -13.09 -2.01 -1.97
N ASN A 19 -12.89 -3.29 -1.63
CA ASN A 19 -13.78 -4.06 -0.76
C ASN A 19 -13.39 -4.02 0.73
N ASP A 20 -12.27 -3.37 1.10
CA ASP A 20 -11.86 -3.26 2.50
C ASP A 20 -12.89 -2.44 3.29
N LYS A 21 -13.47 -3.06 4.33
CA LYS A 21 -14.47 -2.43 5.20
C LYS A 21 -13.84 -1.52 6.25
N GLN A 22 -12.54 -1.64 6.48
CA GLN A 22 -11.78 -0.80 7.42
C GLN A 22 -11.30 0.50 6.77
N LEU A 23 -11.30 0.56 5.44
CA LEU A 23 -11.02 1.78 4.70
C LEU A 23 -12.30 2.57 4.46
N ASP A 24 -12.30 3.83 4.88
CA ASP A 24 -13.35 4.78 4.51
C ASP A 24 -13.28 5.19 3.03
N GLU A 25 -14.33 5.85 2.54
CA GLU A 25 -14.43 6.25 1.14
C GLU A 25 -13.35 7.25 0.72
N THR A 26 -12.92 8.14 1.64
CA THR A 26 -11.85 9.11 1.39
C THR A 26 -10.53 8.38 1.15
N ALA A 27 -10.21 7.41 2.00
CA ALA A 27 -8.99 6.62 1.88
C ALA A 27 -8.97 5.79 0.59
N LYS A 28 -10.10 5.18 0.23
CA LYS A 28 -10.24 4.47 -1.05
C LYS A 28 -10.02 5.40 -2.24
N ASN A 29 -10.60 6.61 -2.19
CA ASN A 29 -10.44 7.61 -3.23
C ASN A 29 -8.98 8.07 -3.37
N ILE A 30 -8.26 8.25 -2.25
CA ILE A 30 -6.83 8.60 -2.26
C ILE A 30 -6.00 7.50 -2.94
N ILE A 31 -6.26 6.25 -2.59
CA ILE A 31 -5.53 5.12 -3.19
C ILE A 31 -5.85 4.99 -4.68
N ASP A 32 -7.12 5.08 -5.07
CA ASP A 32 -7.55 4.98 -6.48
C ASP A 32 -6.97 6.10 -7.36
N LYS A 33 -7.11 7.36 -6.96
CA LYS A 33 -6.59 8.51 -7.71
C LYS A 33 -5.06 8.57 -7.72
N SER A 34 -4.36 7.99 -6.74
CA SER A 34 -2.90 7.75 -6.82
C SER A 34 -2.50 6.73 -7.88
N LYS A 35 -3.48 6.16 -8.61
CA LYS A 35 -3.34 5.04 -9.54
C LYS A 35 -2.72 3.82 -8.86
N TYR A 36 -3.07 3.63 -7.59
CA TYR A 36 -2.54 2.57 -6.73
C TYR A 36 -1.01 2.60 -6.55
N LYS A 37 -0.35 3.72 -6.86
CA LYS A 37 1.09 3.88 -6.71
C LYS A 37 1.41 4.59 -5.40
N GLY A 38 2.27 3.99 -4.59
CA GLY A 38 2.66 4.54 -3.30
C GLY A 38 4.12 4.27 -2.96
N ILE A 39 4.51 4.67 -1.75
CA ILE A 39 5.88 4.54 -1.24
C ILE A 39 5.84 3.70 0.03
N ILE A 40 6.72 2.70 0.14
CA ILE A 40 6.87 1.93 1.38
C ILE A 40 7.46 2.83 2.46
N THR A 41 6.76 2.96 3.57
CA THR A 41 7.21 3.79 4.71
C THR A 41 7.69 2.97 5.89
N LYS A 42 7.19 1.73 6.03
CA LYS A 42 7.56 0.80 7.10
C LYS A 42 7.39 -0.64 6.61
N THR A 43 8.28 -1.52 7.06
CA THR A 43 8.12 -2.96 6.95
C THR A 43 8.03 -3.54 8.35
N VAL A 44 7.05 -4.39 8.60
CA VAL A 44 6.88 -5.11 9.87
C VAL A 44 6.90 -6.59 9.55
N ARG A 45 7.76 -7.33 10.24
CA ARG A 45 7.75 -8.79 10.18
C ARG A 45 6.71 -9.30 11.17
N ASP A 46 5.65 -9.94 10.66
CA ASP A 46 4.64 -10.58 11.49
C ASP A 46 5.15 -11.94 12.01
N GLU A 47 4.67 -12.39 13.16
CA GLU A 47 5.04 -13.69 13.76
C GLU A 47 4.49 -14.86 12.92
N GLY A 48 5.17 -15.17 11.81
CA GLY A 48 4.76 -16.24 10.88
C GLY A 48 5.34 -16.13 9.47
N ASP A 49 6.52 -15.52 9.31
CA ASP A 49 7.22 -15.30 8.03
C ASP A 49 6.46 -14.48 6.97
N LYS A 50 5.43 -13.71 7.38
CA LYS A 50 4.72 -12.80 6.49
C LYS A 50 5.12 -11.37 6.77
N ASP A 51 5.95 -10.82 5.90
CA ASP A 51 6.29 -9.40 5.94
C ASP A 51 5.08 -8.56 5.50
N LEU A 52 4.74 -7.55 6.31
CA LEU A 52 3.76 -6.52 6.01
C LEU A 52 4.47 -5.23 5.59
N PHE A 53 4.10 -4.71 4.43
CA PHE A 53 4.63 -3.49 3.83
C PHE A 53 3.60 -2.37 3.94
N PHE A 54 3.89 -1.36 4.73
CA PHE A 54 3.04 -0.18 4.87
C PHE A 54 3.36 0.80 3.76
N VAL A 55 2.41 0.97 2.85
CA VAL A 55 2.53 1.84 1.67
C VAL A 55 1.73 3.11 1.91
N SER A 56 2.38 4.27 1.76
CA SER A 56 1.72 5.56 1.77
C SER A 56 1.37 6.02 0.37
N PHE A 57 0.14 6.47 0.20
CA PHE A 57 -0.41 7.07 -1.01
C PHE A 57 -0.66 8.55 -0.74
N TYR A 58 -0.42 9.38 -1.76
CA TYR A 58 -0.47 10.83 -1.67
C TYR A 58 -1.31 11.39 -2.80
N ILE A 59 -2.17 12.35 -2.46
CA ILE A 59 -2.86 13.23 -3.40
C ILE A 59 -2.87 14.61 -2.78
N ASP A 60 -2.30 15.57 -3.49
CA ASP A 60 -2.14 16.94 -2.99
C ASP A 60 -1.52 16.91 -1.57
N ASP A 61 -2.22 17.45 -0.57
CA ASP A 61 -1.78 17.46 0.84
C ASP A 61 -2.33 16.27 1.67
N GLU A 62 -3.13 15.40 1.07
CA GLU A 62 -3.71 14.23 1.73
C GLU A 62 -2.80 13.00 1.65
N ARG A 63 -2.78 12.22 2.73
CA ARG A 63 -1.99 10.99 2.83
C ARG A 63 -2.78 9.88 3.52
N VAL A 64 -2.76 8.70 2.92
CA VAL A 64 -3.24 7.46 3.54
C VAL A 64 -2.13 6.43 3.55
N THR A 65 -2.07 5.62 4.61
CA THR A 65 -1.13 4.50 4.72
C THR A 65 -1.88 3.21 4.94
N GLN A 66 -1.63 2.21 4.10
CA GLN A 66 -2.26 0.89 4.18
C GLN A 66 -1.20 -0.20 4.17
N GLY A 67 -1.44 -1.28 4.93
CA GLY A 67 -0.56 -2.45 4.96
C GLY A 67 -0.90 -3.43 3.85
N PHE A 68 0.12 -3.93 3.16
CA PHE A 68 0.01 -4.93 2.11
C PHE A 68 1.02 -6.06 2.31
N ARG A 69 0.68 -7.23 1.80
CA ARG A 69 1.57 -8.39 1.68
C ARG A 69 2.41 -8.28 0.42
N GLU A 70 3.50 -9.04 0.39
CA GLU A 70 4.43 -9.06 -0.75
C GLU A 70 3.76 -9.40 -2.09
N ASN A 71 2.74 -10.25 -2.07
CA ASN A 71 1.99 -10.68 -3.26
C ASN A 71 0.88 -9.72 -3.69
N GLU A 72 0.64 -8.64 -2.94
CA GLU A 72 -0.39 -7.62 -3.23
C GLU A 72 0.22 -6.37 -3.88
N ILE A 73 1.55 -6.29 -3.95
CA ILE A 73 2.30 -5.15 -4.48
C ILE A 73 3.38 -5.58 -5.48
N GLU A 74 3.66 -4.70 -6.44
CA GLU A 74 4.76 -4.82 -7.40
C GLU A 74 5.70 -3.62 -7.28
N GLY A 75 7.00 -3.84 -7.53
CA GLY A 75 7.98 -2.76 -7.57
C GLY A 75 7.80 -1.92 -8.82
N VAL A 76 7.92 -0.59 -8.67
CA VAL A 76 7.92 0.34 -9.80
C VAL A 76 9.35 0.83 -9.96
N GLU A 77 9.97 0.58 -11.13
CA GLU A 77 11.30 1.10 -11.50
C GLU A 77 11.36 2.64 -11.43
#